data_AF-A0A968NSJ8-F1
#
_entry.id   AF-A0A968NSJ8-F1
#
_cell.length_a   1.000
_cell.length_b   1.000
_cell.length_c   1.000
_cell.angle_alpha   90.00
_cell.angle_beta   90.00
_cell.angle_gamma   90.00
#
_symmetry.space_group_name_H-M   'P 1'
#
loop_
_entity.id
_entity.type
_entity.pdbx_description
1 polymer ?
#
loop_
_entity_poly.entity_id
_entity_poly.type
_entity_poly.pdbx_seq_one_letter_code
_entity_poly.pdbx_strand_id
1 'polypeptide(L)'
;MDQLRELFRRMLSPDVYHLPMQVIIDRIIDAYYDELLSQPGYRTVLLEYYLSPKATAIIDNVNREIQPFFEALFAARAPDMELEQRKLIAMVTVEASCVLEFVSSEADDTLRIKLRLEEKRLLAAYLHTYFPDS
;
A
#
# COMPACT_ATOMS: atom_id res chain seq x y z
N MET A 1 9.46 -6.75 -10.66
CA MET A 1 9.73 -5.35 -10.26
C MET A 1 9.16 -4.33 -11.23
N ASP A 2 9.41 -4.44 -12.54
CA ASP A 2 8.90 -3.43 -13.50
C ASP A 2 7.36 -3.37 -13.58
N GLN A 3 6.68 -4.52 -13.53
CA GLN A 3 5.21 -4.57 -13.50
C GLN A 3 4.62 -3.90 -12.25
N LEU A 4 5.25 -4.08 -11.09
CA LEU A 4 4.84 -3.46 -9.83
C LEU A 4 5.00 -1.93 -9.89
N ARG A 5 6.16 -1.46 -10.35
CA ARG A 5 6.41 -0.03 -10.54
C ARG A 5 5.41 0.60 -11.51
N GLU A 6 5.08 -0.11 -12.60
CA GLU A 6 4.10 0.37 -13.56
C GLU A 6 2.68 0.40 -12.99
N LEU A 7 2.30 -0.61 -12.20
CA LEU A 7 1.03 -0.61 -11.48
C LEU A 7 0.91 0.60 -10.56
N PHE A 8 1.91 0.83 -9.69
CA PHE A 8 1.90 1.97 -8.78
C PHE A 8 1.99 3.32 -9.50
N ARG A 9 2.75 3.42 -10.60
CA ARG A 9 2.77 4.62 -11.45
C ARG A 9 1.39 4.94 -12.03
N ARG A 10 0.64 3.93 -12.47
CA ARG A 10 -0.72 4.10 -12.99
C ARG A 10 -1.69 4.49 -11.89
N MET A 11 -1.65 3.80 -10.74
CA MET A 11 -2.56 4.04 -9.62
C MET A 11 -2.33 5.40 -8.94
N LEU A 12 -1.07 5.84 -8.85
CA LEU A 12 -0.64 7.08 -8.20
C LEU A 12 -0.17 8.12 -9.23
N SER A 13 -0.81 8.14 -10.39
CA SER A 13 -0.59 9.18 -11.39
C SER A 13 -1.07 10.55 -10.88
N PRO A 14 -0.52 11.66 -11.39
CA PRO A 14 -0.94 13.01 -10.96
C PRO A 14 -2.45 13.27 -11.07
N ASP A 15 -3.11 12.58 -12.02
CA ASP A 15 -4.55 12.66 -12.22
C ASP A 15 -5.37 12.14 -11.04
N VAL A 16 -4.79 11.39 -10.09
CA VAL A 16 -5.54 10.95 -8.89
C VAL A 16 -5.32 11.87 -7.69
N TYR A 17 -4.38 12.83 -7.76
CA TYR A 17 -3.98 13.63 -6.59
C TYR A 17 -5.08 14.53 -6.05
N HIS A 18 -6.15 14.76 -6.82
CA HIS A 18 -7.31 15.57 -6.44
C HIS A 18 -8.51 14.76 -5.93
N LEU A 19 -8.45 13.42 -5.93
CA LEU A 19 -9.55 12.57 -5.51
C LEU A 19 -9.58 12.42 -3.98
N PRO A 20 -10.73 12.25 -3.32
CA PRO A 20 -10.74 12.05 -1.86
C PRO A 20 -9.77 10.95 -1.41
N MET A 21 -9.02 11.16 -0.32
CA MET A 21 -7.99 10.20 0.13
C MET A 21 -8.54 8.77 0.27
N GLN A 22 -9.77 8.66 0.78
CA GLN A 22 -10.48 7.40 0.87
C GLN A 22 -10.62 6.70 -0.50
N VAL A 23 -10.94 7.44 -1.57
CA VAL A 23 -11.07 6.91 -2.93
C VAL A 23 -9.73 6.44 -3.48
N ILE A 24 -8.65 7.15 -3.18
CA ILE A 24 -7.29 6.75 -3.58
C ILE A 24 -6.91 5.43 -2.90
N ILE A 25 -7.10 5.34 -1.59
CA ILE A 25 -6.82 4.12 -0.81
C ILE A 25 -7.67 2.96 -1.29
N ASP A 26 -8.97 3.18 -1.51
CA ASP A 26 -9.85 2.15 -2.04
C ASP A 26 -9.29 1.57 -3.35
N ARG A 27 -8.91 2.42 -4.30
CA ARG A 27 -8.36 2.00 -5.60
C ARG A 27 -7.06 1.24 -5.48
N ILE A 28 -6.14 1.69 -4.62
CA ILE A 28 -4.84 1.05 -4.45
C ILE A 28 -5.01 -0.34 -3.85
N ILE A 29 -5.75 -0.44 -2.75
CA ILE A 29 -5.98 -1.72 -2.06
C ILE A 29 -6.77 -2.67 -2.98
N ASP A 30 -7.75 -2.16 -3.73
CA ASP A 30 -8.51 -2.99 -4.64
C ASP A 30 -7.64 -3.59 -5.75
N ALA A 31 -6.86 -2.75 -6.43
CA ALA A 31 -5.95 -3.20 -7.47
C ALA A 31 -4.88 -4.15 -6.92
N TYR A 32 -4.37 -3.92 -5.71
CA TYR A 32 -3.40 -4.83 -5.10
C TYR A 32 -3.98 -6.22 -4.84
N TYR A 33 -5.17 -6.29 -4.25
CA TYR A 33 -5.82 -7.57 -3.98
C TYR A 33 -6.21 -8.30 -5.26
N ASP A 34 -6.71 -7.56 -6.25
CA ASP A 34 -7.24 -8.14 -7.48
C ASP A 34 -6.12 -8.52 -8.48
N GLU A 35 -5.01 -7.77 -8.52
CA GLU A 35 -3.94 -7.96 -9.50
C GLU A 35 -2.68 -8.63 -8.96
N LEU A 36 -2.32 -8.44 -7.68
CA LEU A 36 -1.08 -8.99 -7.09
C LEU A 36 -1.35 -10.19 -6.18
N LEU A 37 -2.27 -10.09 -5.22
CA LEU A 37 -2.59 -11.23 -4.34
C LEU A 37 -3.26 -12.38 -5.08
N SER A 38 -3.91 -12.12 -6.22
CA SER A 38 -4.44 -13.15 -7.10
C SER A 38 -3.35 -13.98 -7.80
N GLN A 39 -2.09 -13.50 -7.82
CA GLN A 39 -0.97 -14.22 -8.42
C GLN A 39 -0.38 -15.24 -7.43
N PRO A 40 -0.38 -16.56 -7.76
CA PRO A 40 0.10 -17.60 -6.85
C PRO A 40 1.56 -17.41 -6.41
N GLY A 41 2.41 -16.90 -7.32
CA GLY A 41 3.83 -16.65 -7.03
C GLY A 41 4.01 -15.54 -5.99
N TYR A 42 3.22 -14.47 -6.08
CA TYR A 42 3.29 -13.37 -5.12
C TYR A 42 2.81 -13.81 -3.73
N ARG A 43 1.70 -14.53 -3.67
CA ARG A 43 1.19 -15.12 -2.43
C ARG A 43 2.19 -16.06 -1.77
N THR A 44 2.91 -16.86 -2.56
CA THR A 44 3.96 -17.76 -2.05
C THR A 44 5.09 -16.99 -1.37
N VAL A 45 5.55 -15.89 -1.99
CA VAL A 45 6.61 -15.03 -1.41
C VAL A 45 6.12 -14.36 -0.12
N LEU A 46 4.87 -13.87 -0.08
CA LEU A 46 4.30 -13.29 1.13
C LEU A 46 4.21 -14.31 2.27
N LEU A 47 3.74 -15.53 2.01
CA LEU A 47 3.66 -16.59 3.04
C LEU A 47 5.03 -16.94 3.64
N GLU A 48 6.10 -16.81 2.86
CA GLU A 48 7.47 -17.03 3.33
C GLU A 48 8.11 -15.80 3.99
N TYR A 49 7.44 -14.65 4.00
CA TYR A 49 8.01 -13.35 4.41
C TYR A 49 8.73 -13.39 5.77
N TYR A 50 8.11 -14.01 6.78
CA TYR A 50 8.68 -14.15 8.12
C TYR A 50 9.56 -15.40 8.31
N LEU A 51 9.52 -16.34 7.37
CA LEU A 51 10.17 -17.66 7.49
C LEU A 51 11.47 -17.75 6.69
N SER A 52 11.68 -16.84 5.72
CA SER A 52 12.79 -16.87 4.78
C SER A 52 13.44 -15.49 4.68
N PRO A 53 14.71 -15.34 5.07
CA PRO A 53 15.45 -14.08 4.89
C PRO A 53 15.45 -13.59 3.45
N LYS A 54 15.37 -14.51 2.48
CA LYS A 54 15.26 -14.19 1.07
C LYS A 54 13.89 -13.57 0.74
N ALA A 55 12.81 -14.13 1.28
CA ALA A 55 11.47 -13.57 1.10
C ALA A 55 11.35 -12.21 1.81
N THR A 56 11.89 -12.08 3.02
CA THR A 56 11.99 -10.79 3.72
C THR A 56 12.69 -9.74 2.86
N ALA A 57 13.87 -10.05 2.32
CA ALA A 57 14.60 -9.11 1.47
C ALA A 57 13.86 -8.75 0.17
N ILE A 58 13.07 -9.67 -0.40
CA ILE A 58 12.25 -9.38 -1.59
C ILE A 58 11.12 -8.40 -1.25
N ILE A 59 10.39 -8.66 -0.16
CA ILE A 59 9.27 -7.80 0.27
C ILE A 59 9.79 -6.44 0.74
N ASP A 60 10.87 -6.38 1.52
CA ASP A 60 11.49 -5.11 1.92
C ASP A 60 11.91 -4.27 0.70
N ASN A 61 12.43 -4.94 -0.34
CA ASN A 61 12.78 -4.28 -1.58
C ASN A 61 11.53 -3.80 -2.34
N VAL A 62 10.44 -4.57 -2.33
CA VAL A 62 9.14 -4.17 -2.89
C VAL A 62 8.58 -2.94 -2.16
N ASN A 63 8.54 -2.96 -0.82
CA ASN A 63 8.03 -1.86 0.01
C ASN A 63 8.84 -0.57 -0.23
N ARG A 64 10.17 -0.69 -0.28
CA ARG A 64 11.08 0.43 -0.57
C ARG A 64 10.85 1.04 -1.96
N GLU A 65 10.43 0.23 -2.93
CA GLU A 65 10.13 0.69 -4.29
C GLU A 65 8.76 1.36 -4.40
N ILE A 66 7.82 0.99 -3.53
CA ILE A 66 6.47 1.57 -3.49
C ILE A 66 6.45 2.89 -2.72
N GLN A 67 7.24 3.01 -1.66
CA GLN A 67 7.26 4.18 -0.77
C GLN A 67 7.42 5.54 -1.51
N PRO A 68 8.29 5.69 -2.53
CA PRO A 68 8.44 6.95 -3.27
C PRO A 68 7.16 7.40 -3.99
N PHE A 69 6.28 6.49 -4.39
CA PHE A 69 5.02 6.85 -5.03
C PHE A 69 4.04 7.49 -4.04
N PHE A 70 3.97 6.94 -2.81
CA PHE A 70 3.21 7.56 -1.73
C PHE A 70 3.84 8.88 -1.29
N GLU A 71 5.17 8.96 -1.20
CA GLU A 71 5.87 10.21 -0.92
C GLU A 71 5.51 11.29 -1.95
N ALA A 72 5.49 10.95 -3.25
CA ALA A 72 5.10 11.90 -4.30
C ALA A 72 3.64 12.37 -4.17
N LEU A 73 2.71 11.45 -3.92
CA LEU A 73 1.30 11.78 -3.65
C LEU A 73 1.17 12.75 -2.46
N PHE A 74 1.85 12.45 -1.35
CA PHE A 74 1.78 13.24 -0.13
C PHE A 74 2.45 14.61 -0.29
N ALA A 75 3.52 14.69 -1.08
CA ALA A 75 4.16 15.95 -1.43
C ALA A 75 3.23 16.87 -2.23
N ALA A 76 2.44 16.29 -3.14
CA ALA A 76 1.48 17.06 -3.92
C ALA A 76 0.30 17.57 -3.07
N ARG A 77 -0.15 16.79 -2.09
CA ARG A 77 -1.28 17.14 -1.22
C ARG A 77 -0.96 18.09 -0.08
N ALA A 78 0.24 17.95 0.50
CA ALA A 78 0.71 18.82 1.57
C ALA A 78 2.11 19.34 1.21
N PRO A 79 2.21 20.35 0.34
CA PRO A 79 3.51 20.90 -0.09
C PRO A 79 4.35 21.44 1.07
N ASP A 80 3.68 21.96 2.10
CA ASP A 80 4.32 22.53 3.30
C ASP A 80 4.69 21.46 4.35
N MET A 81 4.40 20.18 4.11
CA MET A 81 4.78 19.11 5.01
C MET A 81 6.29 18.81 4.92
N GLU A 82 6.94 18.79 6.09
CA GLU A 82 8.35 18.44 6.21
C GLU A 82 8.68 17.09 5.57
N LEU A 83 9.85 17.01 4.93
CA LEU A 83 10.30 15.82 4.19
C LEU A 83 10.32 14.58 5.08
N GLU A 84 10.80 14.71 6.32
CA GLU A 84 10.90 13.59 7.27
C GLU A 84 9.52 13.06 7.66
N GLN A 85 8.57 13.96 7.93
CA GLN A 85 7.19 13.60 8.25
C GLN A 85 6.53 12.86 7.07
N ARG A 86 6.73 13.37 5.85
CA ARG A 86 6.19 12.76 4.63
C ARG A 86 6.73 11.35 4.40
N LYS A 87 8.03 11.14 4.59
CA LYS A 87 8.67 9.82 4.50
C LYS A 87 8.15 8.85 5.56
N LEU A 88 7.97 9.34 6.78
CA LEU A 88 7.39 8.56 7.88
C LEU A 88 5.97 8.09 7.55
N ILE A 89 5.10 8.99 7.07
CA ILE A 89 3.73 8.64 6.70
C ILE A 89 3.71 7.63 5.55
N ALA A 90 4.56 7.80 4.54
CA ALA A 90 4.70 6.85 3.44
C ALA A 90 5.17 5.47 3.93
N MET A 91 6.16 5.42 4.81
CA MET A 91 6.63 4.17 5.41
C MET A 91 5.51 3.47 6.17
N VAL A 92 4.83 4.17 7.08
CA VAL A 92 3.74 3.59 7.88
C VAL A 92 2.62 3.06 6.98
N THR A 93 2.28 3.79 5.92
CA THR A 93 1.24 3.38 4.96
C THR A 93 1.60 2.06 4.28
N VAL A 94 2.82 1.96 3.75
CA VAL A 94 3.28 0.76 3.03
C VAL A 94 3.44 -0.42 3.98
N GLU A 95 4.08 -0.23 5.14
CA GLU A 95 4.33 -1.31 6.08
C GLU A 95 3.04 -1.84 6.73
N ALA A 96 2.08 -0.97 7.04
CA ALA A 96 0.78 -1.40 7.54
C ALA A 96 0.01 -2.24 6.51
N SER A 97 0.08 -1.86 5.22
CA SER A 97 -0.52 -2.63 4.14
C SER A 97 0.15 -4.00 4.01
N CYS A 98 1.48 -4.03 3.96
CA CYS A 98 2.28 -5.27 3.86
C CYS A 98 1.94 -6.29 4.96
N VAL A 99 1.80 -5.85 6.21
CA VAL A 99 1.43 -6.74 7.33
C VAL A 99 0.01 -7.29 7.16
N LEU A 100 -0.95 -6.46 6.76
CA LEU A 100 -2.34 -6.91 6.56
C LEU A 100 -2.49 -7.82 5.36
N GLU A 101 -1.76 -7.57 4.28
CA GLU A 101 -1.68 -8.43 3.10
C GLU A 101 -1.07 -9.80 3.45
N PHE A 102 -0.05 -9.84 4.30
CA PHE A 102 0.49 -11.09 4.83
C PHE A 102 -0.60 -11.89 5.59
N VAL A 103 -1.27 -11.28 6.56
CA VAL A 103 -2.35 -11.94 7.32
C VAL A 103 -3.49 -12.39 6.40
N SER A 104 -3.83 -11.57 5.41
CA SER A 104 -4.84 -11.82 4.39
C SER A 104 -4.47 -12.99 3.45
N SER A 105 -3.16 -13.22 3.25
CA SER A 105 -2.65 -14.33 2.46
C SER A 105 -2.89 -15.69 3.12
N GLU A 106 -2.92 -15.75 4.45
CA GLU A 106 -3.21 -16.97 5.22
C GLU A 106 -4.72 -17.21 5.42
N ALA A 107 -5.55 -16.19 5.20
CA ALA A 107 -6.97 -16.21 5.45
C ALA A 107 -7.79 -16.98 4.38
N ASP A 108 -8.92 -17.55 4.81
CA ASP A 108 -9.99 -17.97 3.90
C ASP A 108 -10.63 -16.76 3.19
N ASP A 109 -11.42 -17.00 2.14
CA ASP A 109 -11.97 -15.93 1.32
C ASP A 109 -12.89 -14.97 2.10
N THR A 110 -13.62 -15.49 3.11
CA THR A 110 -14.53 -14.65 3.92
C THR A 110 -13.74 -13.70 4.80
N LEU A 111 -12.70 -14.20 5.47
CA LEU A 111 -11.83 -13.40 6.30
C LEU A 111 -10.97 -12.45 5.45
N ARG A 112 -10.51 -12.88 4.27
CA ARG A 112 -9.77 -12.05 3.31
C ARG A 112 -10.56 -10.80 2.91
N ILE A 113 -11.85 -10.96 2.59
CA ILE A 113 -12.74 -9.83 2.26
C ILE A 113 -12.86 -8.87 3.46
N LYS A 114 -13.01 -9.39 4.68
CA LYS A 114 -13.08 -8.56 5.90
C LYS A 114 -11.78 -7.81 6.16
N LEU A 115 -10.63 -8.47 6.00
CA LEU A 115 -9.31 -7.86 6.17
C LEU A 115 -9.08 -6.74 5.15
N ARG A 116 -9.43 -6.95 3.87
CA ARG A 116 -9.40 -5.89 2.84
C ARG A 116 -10.20 -4.66 3.24
N LEU A 117 -11.39 -4.85 3.82
CA LEU A 117 -12.24 -3.74 4.27
C LEU A 117 -11.65 -3.01 5.49
N GLU A 118 -11.10 -3.75 6.45
CA GLU A 118 -10.45 -3.15 7.64
C GLU A 118 -9.15 -2.42 7.27
N GLU A 119 -8.38 -2.95 6.33
CA GLU A 119 -7.18 -2.28 5.79
C GLU A 119 -7.50 -0.93 5.17
N LYS A 120 -8.51 -0.86 4.30
CA LYS A 120 -9.00 0.39 3.72
C LYS A 120 -9.41 1.40 4.78
N ARG A 121 -10.17 0.96 5.80
CA ARG A 121 -10.60 1.81 6.92
C ARG A 121 -9.42 2.33 7.72
N LEU A 122 -8.48 1.45 8.07
CA LEU A 122 -7.29 1.78 8.84
C LEU A 122 -6.45 2.85 8.13
N LEU A 123 -6.12 2.62 6.87
CA LEU A 123 -5.28 3.52 6.08
C LEU A 123 -5.99 4.86 5.82
N ALA A 124 -7.28 4.83 5.47
CA ALA A 124 -8.04 6.06 5.25
C ALA A 124 -8.14 6.90 6.54
N ALA A 125 -8.41 6.26 7.69
CA ALA A 125 -8.49 6.96 8.97
C ALA A 125 -7.13 7.53 9.40
N TYR A 126 -6.06 6.76 9.24
CA TYR A 126 -4.69 7.20 9.53
C TYR A 126 -4.32 8.41 8.66
N LEU A 127 -4.52 8.33 7.35
CA LEU A 127 -4.14 9.40 6.43
C LEU A 127 -5.01 10.64 6.56
N HIS A 128 -6.28 10.50 6.95
CA HIS A 128 -7.15 11.64 7.21
C HIS A 128 -6.61 12.57 8.31
N THR A 129 -5.81 12.06 9.25
CA THR A 129 -5.17 12.90 10.29
C THR A 129 -4.15 13.90 9.72
N TYR A 130 -3.60 13.62 8.53
CA TYR A 130 -2.61 14.46 7.85
C TYR A 130 -3.17 15.19 6.63
N PHE A 131 -4.23 14.65 6.04
CA PHE A 131 -4.89 15.18 4.84
C PHE A 131 -6.41 15.32 5.08
N PRO A 132 -6.84 16.14 6.05
CA PRO A 132 -8.25 16.42 6.25
C PRO A 132 -8.80 17.12 5.00
N ASP A 133 -9.97 16.71 4.53
CA ASP A 133 -10.71 17.37 3.44
C ASP A 133 -10.02 17.41 2.05
N SER A 134 -9.13 16.46 1.75
CA SER A 134 -8.50 16.27 0.42
C SER A 134 -9.07 15.11 -0.39
#